data_AF-A0A941CAU2-F1
#
_entry.id   AF-A0A941CAU2-F1
#
_cell.length_a   1.000
_cell.length_b   1.000
_cell.length_c   1.000
_cell.angle_alpha   90.00
_cell.angle_beta   90.00
_cell.angle_gamma   90.00
#
_symmetry.space_group_name_H-M   'P 1'
#
loop_
_entity.id
_entity.type
_entity.pdbx_description
1 polymer ?
#
loop_
_entity_poly.entity_id
_entity_poly.type
_entity_poly.pdbx_seq_one_letter_code
_entity_poly.pdbx_strand_id
1 'polypeptide(L)'
;MKLKGSFSADIYLELNKEFWRDLEIHCVAECCGVDAFDFSKEEIQKTITCYDKEEIINNLDFLLGKIELSDYKYVSSGLFDEYSKKKVFVERIKRIKENILK
;
A
#
# COMPACT_ATOMS: atom_id res chain seq x y z
N MET A 1 -5.99 2.99 -15.78
CA MET A 1 -5.38 4.00 -16.67
C MET A 1 -3.91 4.17 -16.28
N LYS A 2 -2.93 3.78 -17.12
CA LYS A 2 -1.51 4.07 -16.81
C LYS A 2 -1.27 5.57 -16.95
N LEU A 3 -1.29 6.30 -15.85
CA LEU A 3 -0.98 7.73 -15.82
C LEU A 3 0.48 7.91 -16.22
N LYS A 4 0.71 8.29 -17.49
CA LYS A 4 2.04 8.63 -18.02
C LYS A 4 2.65 9.69 -17.09
N GLY A 5 3.72 9.34 -16.37
CA GLY A 5 4.42 10.24 -15.44
C GLY A 5 4.36 9.88 -13.95
N SER A 6 3.93 8.68 -13.58
CA SER A 6 4.01 8.18 -12.20
C SER A 6 4.65 6.80 -12.10
N PHE A 7 5.19 6.49 -10.92
CA PHE A 7 5.57 5.14 -10.55
C PHE A 7 4.31 4.33 -10.24
N SER A 8 4.09 3.21 -10.92
CA SER A 8 2.98 2.30 -10.59
C SER A 8 3.42 1.35 -9.47
N ALA A 9 2.72 1.41 -8.34
CA ALA A 9 2.95 0.56 -7.18
C ALA A 9 2.28 -0.83 -7.30
N ASP A 10 1.36 -1.00 -8.25
CA ASP A 10 0.50 -2.19 -8.36
C ASP A 10 1.27 -3.50 -8.42
N ILE A 11 2.36 -3.57 -9.19
CA ILE A 11 3.16 -4.80 -9.32
C ILE A 11 3.68 -5.29 -7.97
N TYR A 12 3.92 -4.38 -7.02
CA TYR A 12 4.42 -4.71 -5.69
C TYR A 12 3.29 -4.93 -4.69
N LEU A 13 2.22 -4.14 -4.75
CA LEU A 13 1.06 -4.30 -3.87
C LEU A 13 0.32 -5.62 -4.17
N GLU A 14 0.26 -6.03 -5.43
CA GLU A 14 -0.37 -7.28 -5.86
C GLU A 14 0.31 -8.53 -5.28
N LEU A 15 1.57 -8.46 -4.84
CA LEU A 15 2.26 -9.56 -4.14
C LEU A 15 1.54 -9.94 -2.83
N ASN A 16 0.87 -8.98 -2.20
CA ASN A 16 0.12 -9.18 -0.97
C ASN A 16 -1.33 -8.75 -1.11
N LYS A 17 -1.94 -9.00 -2.28
CA LYS A 17 -3.30 -8.57 -2.61
C LYS A 17 -4.34 -8.96 -1.57
N GLU A 18 -4.27 -10.19 -1.06
CA GLU A 18 -5.23 -10.70 -0.08
C GLU A 18 -5.14 -9.94 1.24
N PHE A 19 -3.93 -9.65 1.72
CA PHE A 19 -3.72 -8.81 2.90
C PHE A 19 -4.36 -7.42 2.74
N TRP A 20 -4.21 -6.79 1.57
CA TRP A 20 -4.83 -5.48 1.33
C TRP A 20 -6.35 -5.57 1.28
N ARG A 21 -6.91 -6.62 0.67
CA ARG A 21 -8.36 -6.85 0.60
C ARG A 21 -8.98 -7.09 1.97
N ASP A 22 -8.26 -7.75 2.88
CA ASP A 22 -8.75 -7.92 4.25
C ASP A 22 -8.73 -6.63 5.07
N LEU A 23 -7.94 -5.63 4.64
CA LEU A 23 -7.98 -4.26 5.18
C LEU A 23 -9.03 -3.39 4.47
N GLU A 24 -9.60 -3.84 3.36
CA GLU A 24 -10.66 -3.13 2.64
C GLU A 24 -11.95 -3.24 3.47
N ILE A 25 -12.51 -2.10 3.86
CA ILE A 25 -13.74 -2.05 4.64
C ILE A 25 -14.97 -2.10 3.71
N HIS A 26 -16.15 -1.79 4.25
CA HIS A 26 -17.43 -1.90 3.54
C HIS A 26 -17.58 -1.05 2.26
N CYS A 27 -16.62 -0.19 1.90
CA CYS A 27 -16.62 0.52 0.62
C CYS A 27 -15.63 -0.13 -0.34
N VAL A 28 -16.03 -0.31 -1.60
CA VAL A 28 -15.10 -0.79 -2.64
C VAL A 28 -14.07 0.30 -2.96
N ALA A 29 -12.81 -0.09 -3.15
CA ALA A 29 -11.73 0.81 -3.53
C ALA A 29 -12.06 1.65 -4.79
N GLU A 30 -12.82 1.10 -5.74
CA GLU A 30 -13.28 1.79 -6.94
C GLU A 30 -14.18 3.02 -6.68
N CYS A 31 -14.72 3.18 -5.47
CA CYS A 31 -15.59 4.30 -5.10
C CYS A 31 -14.97 5.22 -4.04
N CYS A 32 -14.23 4.67 -3.08
CA CYS A 32 -13.67 5.41 -1.95
C CYS A 32 -12.15 5.57 -2.01
N GLY A 33 -11.48 5.06 -3.05
CA GLY A 33 -10.04 5.17 -3.16
C GLY A 33 -9.30 4.55 -1.98
N VAL A 34 -8.22 5.19 -1.57
CA VAL A 34 -7.39 4.75 -0.44
C VAL A 34 -8.14 4.85 0.91
N ASP A 35 -9.23 5.62 0.97
CA ASP A 35 -10.09 5.73 2.15
C ASP A 35 -11.05 4.52 2.28
N ALA A 36 -11.06 3.61 1.30
CA ALA A 36 -11.72 2.31 1.38
C ALA A 36 -11.01 1.31 2.31
N PHE A 37 -9.83 1.66 2.81
CA PHE A 37 -9.00 0.76 3.62
C PHE A 37 -8.88 1.25 5.05
N ASP A 38 -8.97 0.35 6.02
CA ASP A 38 -8.67 0.64 7.42
C ASP A 38 -7.19 0.39 7.72
N PHE A 39 -6.38 1.46 7.60
CA PHE A 39 -4.98 1.46 7.99
C PHE A 39 -4.74 1.85 9.45
N SER A 40 -5.75 1.71 10.32
CA SER A 40 -5.56 1.86 11.76
C SER A 40 -4.60 0.80 12.30
N LYS A 41 -3.94 1.12 13.41
CA LYS A 41 -3.01 0.18 14.05
C LYS A 41 -3.71 -1.12 14.44
N GLU A 42 -4.93 -1.01 14.99
CA GLU A 42 -5.70 -2.14 15.49
C GLU A 42 -6.06 -3.11 14.36
N GLU A 43 -6.58 -2.61 13.24
CA GLU A 43 -6.97 -3.46 12.12
C GLU A 43 -5.76 -4.07 11.40
N ILE A 44 -4.67 -3.31 11.24
CA ILE A 44 -3.40 -3.85 10.71
C ILE A 44 -2.86 -4.97 11.59
N GLN A 45 -2.79 -4.76 12.91
CA GLN A 45 -2.26 -5.75 13.84
C GLN A 45 -3.14 -7.00 13.92
N LYS A 46 -4.46 -6.84 13.80
CA LYS A 46 -5.39 -7.96 13.72
C LYS A 46 -5.20 -8.74 12.41
N THR A 47 -5.22 -8.04 11.27
CA THR A 47 -5.16 -8.65 9.94
C THR A 47 -3.85 -9.38 9.70
N ILE A 48 -2.71 -8.79 10.09
CA ILE A 48 -1.39 -9.39 9.87
C ILE A 48 -1.20 -10.75 10.58
N THR A 49 -2.03 -11.09 11.59
CA THR A 49 -1.98 -12.41 12.25
C THR A 49 -2.35 -13.57 11.33
N CYS A 50 -3.06 -13.29 10.22
CA CYS A 50 -3.48 -14.27 9.23
C CYS A 50 -2.45 -14.47 8.09
N TYR A 51 -1.36 -13.69 8.07
CA TYR A 51 -0.40 -13.63 6.96
C TYR A 51 1.04 -13.81 7.44
N ASP A 52 1.94 -14.12 6.50
CA ASP A 52 3.38 -14.12 6.79
C ASP A 52 3.88 -12.67 6.98
N LYS A 53 4.08 -12.29 8.25
CA LYS A 53 4.55 -10.96 8.62
C LYS A 53 5.90 -10.60 7.97
N GLU A 54 6.83 -11.56 7.88
CA GLU A 54 8.15 -11.29 7.30
C GLU A 54 8.05 -11.08 5.79
N GLU A 55 7.23 -11.88 5.10
CA GLU A 55 6.97 -11.71 3.67
C GLU A 55 6.38 -10.32 3.36
N ILE A 56 5.36 -9.92 4.12
CA ILE A 56 4.70 -8.61 3.96
C ILE A 56 5.71 -7.49 4.17
N ILE A 57 6.50 -7.53 5.25
CA ILE A 57 7.54 -6.53 5.54
C ILE A 57 8.55 -6.43 4.39
N ASN A 58 9.04 -7.57 3.90
CA ASN A 58 10.03 -7.62 2.83
C ASN A 58 9.49 -7.01 1.53
N ASN A 59 8.23 -7.30 1.18
CA ASN A 59 7.58 -6.73 0.00
C ASN A 59 7.36 -5.22 0.14
N LEU A 60 7.00 -4.73 1.35
CA LEU A 60 6.90 -3.29 1.62
C LEU A 60 8.25 -2.58 1.51
N ASP A 61 9.33 -3.18 2.02
CA ASP A 61 10.68 -2.64 1.88
C ASP A 61 11.14 -2.60 0.42
N PHE A 62 10.82 -3.64 -0.34
CA PHE A 62 11.11 -3.69 -1.76
C PHE A 62 10.36 -2.60 -2.54
N LEU A 63 9.06 -2.41 -2.27
CA LEU A 63 8.27 -1.32 -2.84
C LEU A 63 8.88 0.05 -2.50
N LEU A 64 9.18 0.30 -1.23
CA LEU A 64 9.80 1.56 -0.80
C LEU A 64 11.12 1.82 -1.52
N GLY A 65 12.00 0.82 -1.60
CA GLY A 65 13.27 0.93 -2.32
C GLY A 65 13.07 1.27 -3.80
N LYS A 66 12.07 0.70 -4.45
CA LYS A 66 11.79 0.96 -5.88
C LYS A 66 11.18 2.34 -6.12
N ILE A 67 10.33 2.82 -5.22
CA ILE A 67 9.81 4.19 -5.27
C ILE A 67 10.95 5.20 -5.09
N GLU A 68 11.85 4.98 -4.13
CA GLU A 68 12.96 5.89 -3.87
C GLU A 68 13.93 5.98 -5.06
N LEU A 69 14.26 4.84 -5.69
CA LEU A 69 15.11 4.78 -6.88
C LEU A 69 14.48 5.36 -8.16
N SER A 70 13.18 5.63 -8.16
CA SER A 70 12.48 6.16 -9.32
C SER A 70 12.61 7.68 -9.45
N ASP A 71 12.74 8.21 -10.67
CA ASP A 71 12.70 9.65 -10.91
C ASP A 71 11.27 10.25 -10.93
N TYR A 72 10.23 9.42 -10.76
CA TYR A 72 8.84 9.91 -10.78
C TYR A 72 8.50 10.72 -9.53
N LYS A 73 7.82 11.86 -9.71
CA LYS A 73 7.33 12.71 -8.61
C LYS A 73 6.06 12.19 -7.95
N TYR A 74 5.33 11.33 -8.65
CA TYR A 74 4.03 10.80 -8.25
C TYR A 74 4.05 9.28 -8.26
N VAL A 75 3.20 8.69 -7.42
CA VAL A 75 2.94 7.26 -7.34
C VAL A 75 1.47 7.04 -7.65
N SER A 76 1.17 5.99 -8.43
CA SER A 76 -0.19 5.52 -8.68
C SER A 76 -0.36 4.08 -8.21
N SER A 77 -1.56 3.78 -7.74
CA SER A 77 -2.01 2.44 -7.39
C SER A 77 -3.45 2.28 -7.84
N GLY A 78 -3.73 1.32 -8.70
CA GLY A 78 -5.08 0.88 -8.98
C GLY A 78 -5.70 0.11 -7.81
N LEU A 79 -4.88 -0.61 -7.03
CA LEU A 79 -5.37 -1.34 -5.86
C LEU A 79 -5.93 -0.40 -4.78
N PHE A 80 -5.27 0.73 -4.56
CA PHE A 80 -5.75 1.78 -3.64
C PHE A 80 -6.59 2.85 -4.35
N ASP A 81 -6.82 2.73 -5.65
CA ASP A 81 -7.35 3.81 -6.51
C ASP A 81 -6.80 5.21 -6.10
N GLU A 82 -5.46 5.28 -6.02
CA GLU A 82 -4.73 6.44 -5.53
C GLU A 82 -3.78 6.98 -6.62
N TYR A 83 -3.73 8.31 -6.71
CA TYR A 83 -2.64 9.04 -7.36
C TYR A 83 -2.16 10.16 -6.44
N SER A 84 -0.94 10.04 -5.92
CA SER A 84 -0.42 10.99 -4.92
C SER A 84 1.05 11.31 -5.12
N LYS A 85 1.52 12.37 -4.44
CA LYS A 85 2.95 12.72 -4.44
C LYS A 85 3.74 11.58 -3.82
N LYS A 86 4.92 11.29 -4.37
CA LYS A 86 5.84 10.26 -3.85
C LYS A 86 5.94 10.27 -2.32
N LYS A 87 6.19 11.44 -1.73
CA LYS A 87 6.35 11.60 -0.29
C LYS A 87 5.12 11.11 0.50
N VAL A 88 3.91 11.46 0.04
CA VAL A 88 2.65 11.10 0.72
C VAL A 88 2.46 9.59 0.71
N PHE A 89 2.64 8.96 -0.45
CA PHE A 89 2.54 7.51 -0.59
C PHE A 89 3.57 6.78 0.29
N VAL A 90 4.83 7.23 0.25
CA VAL A 90 5.92 6.65 1.05
C VAL A 90 5.66 6.78 2.56
N GLU A 91 5.18 7.93 3.03
CA GLU A 91 4.82 8.13 4.44
C GLU A 91 3.70 7.17 4.88
N ARG A 92 2.71 6.93 4.01
CA ARG A 92 1.64 5.96 4.27
C ARG A 92 2.17 4.53 4.39
N ILE A 93 2.96 4.08 3.42
CA ILE A 93 3.53 2.72 3.43
C ILE A 93 4.45 2.51 4.63
N LYS A 94 5.26 3.51 5.00
CA LYS A 94 6.10 3.46 6.22
C LYS A 94 5.25 3.31 7.48
N ARG A 95 4.17 4.09 7.61
CA ARG A 95 3.27 4.01 8.76
C ARG A 95 2.59 2.64 8.89
N ILE A 96 2.15 2.06 7.78
CA ILE A 96 1.59 0.69 7.74
C ILE A 96 2.64 -0.32 8.20
N LYS A 97 3.85 -0.25 7.66
CA LYS A 97 4.97 -1.12 8.05
C LYS A 97 5.30 -0.98 9.55
N GLU A 98 5.32 0.24 10.09
CA GLU A 98 5.54 0.47 11.52
C GLU A 98 4.46 -0.16 12.40
N ASN A 99 3.19 -0.15 11.95
CA ASN A 99 2.10 -0.80 12.67
C ASN A 99 2.19 -2.32 12.62
N ILE A 100 2.75 -2.90 11.55
CA ILE A 100 3.04 -4.34 11.46
C ILE A 100 4.17 -4.75 12.41
N LEU A 101 5.21 -3.92 12.55
CA LEU A 101 6.38 -4.24 13.38
C LEU A 101 6.11 -4.20 14.89
N LYS A 102 5.17 -3.34 15.33
CA LYS A 102 4.75 -3.18 16.72
C LYS A 102 3.87 -4.34 17.20
#